data_AF-A0A662V5S7-F1
#
_entry.id   AF-A0A662V5S7-F1
#
_cell.length_a   1.000
_cell.length_b   1.000
_cell.length_c   1.000
_cell.angle_alpha   90.00
_cell.angle_beta   90.00
_cell.angle_gamma   90.00
#
_symmetry.space_group_name_H-M   'P 1'
#
loop_
_entity.id
_entity.type
_entity.pdbx_description
1 polymer ?
#
loop_
_entity_poly.entity_id
_entity_poly.type
_entity_poly.pdbx_seq_one_letter_code
_entity_poly.pdbx_strand_id
1 'polypeptide(L)'
;AALRLASSGRGARSARLESELELEPVVHELLERYGPVLEELRGVGDVEVLHSFSMTPAAEELYRVLVSYGRRARLTPHYHMPSGAELCLALYTTAEEHTIREKVVAAARRCRRVLHIGVGTDPVTAPIYVLILVRHLELELAGAKA
;
A
#
# COMPACT_ATOMS: atom_id res chain seq x y z
N ALA A 1 -34.99 20.17 0.12
CA ALA A 1 -34.69 20.87 1.39
C ALA A 1 -35.20 20.04 2.58
N ALA A 2 -34.63 18.85 2.77
CA ALA A 2 -34.92 17.98 3.90
C ALA A 2 -33.58 17.52 4.48
N LEU A 3 -33.51 17.44 5.81
CA LEU A 3 -32.32 17.27 6.66
C LEU A 3 -31.57 18.58 6.99
N ARG A 4 -32.27 19.47 7.70
CA ARG A 4 -31.63 20.36 8.66
C ARG A 4 -31.98 19.89 10.07
N LEU A 5 -30.92 19.48 10.79
CA LEU A 5 -30.70 19.72 12.21
C LEU A 5 -31.63 19.00 13.21
N ALA A 6 -31.25 17.77 13.53
CA ALA A 6 -31.36 17.24 14.89
C ALA A 6 -30.00 16.66 15.30
N SER A 7 -29.04 17.52 15.61
CA SER A 7 -27.81 17.13 16.32
C SER A 7 -27.52 18.12 17.45
N SER A 8 -28.51 18.31 18.33
CA SER A 8 -28.27 18.91 19.64
C SER A 8 -27.69 17.82 20.55
N GLY A 9 -26.36 17.71 20.54
CA GLY A 9 -25.61 16.82 21.42
C GLY A 9 -24.28 16.43 20.79
N ARG A 10 -23.26 17.30 20.88
CA ARG A 10 -21.86 16.89 20.76
C ARG A 10 -21.53 15.98 21.96
N GLY A 11 -21.99 14.74 21.91
CA GLY A 11 -21.62 13.71 22.87
C GLY A 11 -20.22 13.20 22.57
N ALA A 12 -19.54 12.66 23.57
CA ALA A 12 -18.23 12.04 23.46
C ALA A 12 -18.11 11.03 22.30
N ARG A 13 -19.22 10.47 21.83
CA ARG A 13 -19.31 9.58 20.65
C ARG A 13 -19.08 10.30 19.31
N SER A 14 -19.57 11.53 19.12
CA SER A 14 -19.29 12.32 17.91
C SER A 14 -17.86 12.84 17.88
N ALA A 15 -17.33 13.29 19.02
CA ALA A 15 -15.93 13.68 19.13
C ALA A 15 -14.98 12.50 18.90
N ARG A 16 -15.35 11.29 19.35
CA ARG A 16 -14.60 10.06 19.10
C ARG A 16 -14.63 9.65 17.62
N LEU A 17 -15.79 9.76 16.96
CA LEU A 17 -15.92 9.54 15.52
C LEU A 17 -15.15 10.58 14.70
N GLU A 18 -15.13 11.84 15.13
CA GLU A 18 -14.33 12.91 14.51
C GLU A 18 -12.82 12.64 14.68
N SER A 19 -12.35 12.17 15.84
CA SER A 19 -10.94 11.76 16.03
C SER A 19 -10.58 10.48 15.28
N GLU A 20 -11.52 9.56 15.06
CA GLU A 20 -11.34 8.37 14.22
C GLU A 20 -11.33 8.72 12.71
N LEU A 21 -11.80 9.92 12.34
CA LEU A 21 -11.77 10.47 10.98
C LEU A 21 -10.52 11.35 10.71
N GLU A 22 -9.67 11.59 11.71
CA GLU A 22 -8.41 12.29 11.51
C GLU A 22 -7.44 11.38 10.74
N LEU A 23 -7.46 11.50 9.42
CA LEU A 23 -6.57 10.75 8.52
C LEU A 23 -5.12 11.21 8.64
N GLU A 24 -4.87 12.43 9.09
CA GLU A 24 -3.53 13.03 9.13
C GLU A 24 -2.54 12.24 10.02
N PRO A 25 -2.87 11.89 11.28
CA PRO A 25 -2.02 11.00 12.08
C PRO A 25 -1.73 9.66 11.42
N VAL A 26 -2.74 9.04 10.79
CA VAL A 26 -2.60 7.76 10.09
C VAL A 26 -1.66 7.89 8.90
N VAL A 27 -1.84 8.93 8.08
CA VAL A 27 -0.96 9.22 6.94
C VAL A 27 0.46 9.46 7.44
N HIS A 28 0.64 10.23 8.51
CA HIS A 28 1.96 10.52 9.07
C HIS A 28 2.67 9.24 9.52
N GLU A 29 1.99 8.38 10.29
CA GLU A 29 2.54 7.10 10.75
C GLU A 29 2.91 6.19 9.57
N LEU A 30 2.05 6.11 8.55
CA LEU A 30 2.30 5.32 7.36
C LEU A 30 3.52 5.83 6.58
N LEU A 31 3.67 7.15 6.43
CA LEU A 31 4.79 7.76 5.72
C LEU A 31 6.09 7.69 6.52
N GLU A 32 6.04 7.83 7.84
CA GLU A 32 7.21 7.62 8.70
C GLU A 32 7.74 6.19 8.54
N ARG A 33 6.83 5.21 8.51
CA ARG A 33 7.18 3.79 8.43
C ARG A 33 7.59 3.33 7.03
N TYR A 34 6.87 3.75 6.00
CA TYR A 34 7.03 3.23 4.62
C TYR A 34 7.57 4.26 3.63
N GLY A 35 7.82 5.50 4.04
CA GLY A 35 8.45 6.53 3.22
C GLY A 35 9.74 6.06 2.55
N PRO A 36 10.70 5.45 3.28
CA PRO A 36 11.92 4.91 2.67
C PRO A 36 11.66 3.86 1.58
N VAL A 37 10.61 3.03 1.77
CA VAL A 37 10.21 2.04 0.76
C VAL A 37 9.68 2.72 -0.51
N LEU A 38 8.88 3.78 -0.35
CA LEU A 38 8.37 4.56 -1.48
C LEU A 38 9.46 5.31 -2.22
N GLU A 39 10.45 5.86 -1.51
CA GLU A 39 11.62 6.52 -2.11
C GLU A 39 12.44 5.57 -2.98
N GLU A 40 12.72 4.36 -2.48
CA GLU A 40 13.38 3.33 -3.27
C GLU A 40 12.56 2.92 -4.49
N LEU A 41 11.25 2.71 -4.30
CA LEU A 41 10.34 2.33 -5.37
C LEU A 41 10.29 3.38 -6.49
N ARG A 42 10.30 4.68 -6.14
CA ARG A 42 10.33 5.79 -7.10
C ARG A 42 11.59 5.79 -7.98
N GLY A 43 12.71 5.30 -7.45
CA GLY A 43 13.98 5.22 -8.17
C GLY A 43 14.08 4.08 -9.19
N VAL A 44 13.15 3.13 -9.20
CA VAL A 44 13.30 1.85 -9.92
C VAL A 44 12.45 1.79 -11.19
N GLY A 45 13.01 1.25 -12.28
CA GLY A 45 12.32 1.13 -13.57
C GLY A 45 11.55 -0.17 -13.80
N ASP A 46 11.90 -1.24 -13.08
CA ASP A 46 11.31 -2.58 -13.22
C ASP A 46 10.93 -3.18 -11.86
N VAL A 47 9.64 -3.33 -11.62
CA VAL A 47 9.05 -3.68 -10.32
C VAL A 47 8.19 -4.93 -10.44
N GLU A 48 8.35 -5.85 -9.50
CA GLU A 48 7.41 -6.95 -9.29
C GLU A 48 6.67 -6.74 -7.98
N VAL A 49 5.34 -6.70 -8.03
CA VAL A 49 4.47 -6.52 -6.87
C VAL A 49 3.94 -7.89 -6.46
N LEU A 50 4.56 -8.44 -5.42
CA LEU A 50 4.17 -9.71 -4.81
C LEU A 50 3.11 -9.44 -3.73
N HIS A 51 1.95 -10.06 -3.78
CA HIS A 51 0.87 -9.72 -2.83
C HIS A 51 0.13 -10.93 -2.23
N SER A 52 -0.25 -10.78 -0.97
CA SER A 52 -1.20 -11.66 -0.28
C SER A 52 -2.63 -11.50 -0.81
N PHE A 53 -3.56 -12.35 -0.37
CA PHE A 53 -4.94 -12.35 -0.87
C PHE A 53 -5.65 -11.01 -0.61
N SER A 54 -5.66 -10.54 0.63
CA SER A 54 -6.36 -9.28 0.99
C SER A 54 -5.78 -8.05 0.29
N MET A 55 -4.48 -8.06 -0.01
CA MET A 55 -3.77 -6.93 -0.62
C MET A 55 -3.99 -6.78 -2.13
N THR A 56 -4.76 -7.68 -2.76
CA THR A 56 -5.04 -7.64 -4.21
C THR A 56 -5.51 -6.25 -4.70
N PRO A 57 -6.50 -5.57 -4.09
CA PRO A 57 -6.96 -4.27 -4.59
C PRO A 57 -5.88 -3.19 -4.58
N ALA A 58 -5.05 -3.17 -3.53
CA ALA A 58 -3.96 -2.21 -3.40
C ALA A 58 -2.80 -2.53 -4.35
N ALA A 59 -2.50 -3.82 -4.55
CA ALA A 59 -1.50 -4.26 -5.51
C ALA A 59 -1.86 -3.86 -6.95
N GLU A 60 -3.12 -4.06 -7.34
CA GLU A 60 -3.62 -3.67 -8.66
C GLU A 60 -3.54 -2.15 -8.88
N GLU A 61 -3.91 -1.35 -7.88
CA GLU A 61 -3.79 0.10 -7.98
C GLU A 61 -2.34 0.56 -8.08
N LEU A 62 -1.45 -0.02 -7.27
CA LEU A 62 -0.03 0.26 -7.37
C LEU A 62 0.51 -0.10 -8.76
N TYR A 63 0.14 -1.26 -9.29
CA TYR A 63 0.51 -1.64 -10.65
C TYR A 63 0.03 -0.62 -11.69
N ARG A 64 -1.22 -0.16 -11.62
CA ARG A 64 -1.77 0.88 -12.51
C ARG A 64 -0.97 2.17 -12.42
N VAL A 65 -0.64 2.63 -11.21
CA VAL A 65 0.19 3.83 -10.99
C VAL A 65 1.58 3.61 -11.59
N LEU A 66 2.27 2.52 -11.28
CA LEU A 66 3.62 2.28 -11.81
C LEU A 66 3.64 2.26 -13.36
N VAL A 67 2.69 1.56 -13.99
CA VAL A 67 2.60 1.50 -15.46
C VAL A 67 2.27 2.85 -16.08
N SER A 68 1.33 3.62 -15.50
CA SER A 68 0.96 4.94 -16.05
C SER A 68 2.10 5.98 -15.98
N TYR A 69 3.10 5.72 -15.14
CA TYR A 69 4.34 6.50 -15.06
C TYR A 69 5.53 5.82 -15.76
N GLY A 70 5.26 4.89 -16.69
CA GLY A 70 6.25 4.32 -17.61
C GLY A 70 7.17 3.26 -16.99
N ARG A 71 6.84 2.74 -15.81
CA ARG A 71 7.58 1.65 -15.18
C ARG A 71 7.14 0.31 -15.77
N ARG A 72 8.08 -0.63 -15.88
CA ARG A 72 7.73 -2.04 -16.11
C ARG A 72 7.27 -2.61 -14.78
N ALA A 73 6.00 -3.00 -14.68
CA ALA A 73 5.45 -3.59 -13.48
C ALA A 73 4.89 -4.99 -13.77
N ARG A 74 4.94 -5.88 -12.77
CA ARG A 74 4.33 -7.22 -12.80
C ARG A 74 3.55 -7.45 -11.52
N LEU A 75 2.39 -8.09 -11.61
CA LEU A 75 1.61 -8.54 -10.46
C LEU A 75 1.85 -10.03 -10.23
N THR A 76 2.26 -10.39 -9.02
CA THR A 76 2.51 -11.78 -8.64
C THR A 76 1.69 -12.11 -7.39
N PRO A 77 0.60 -12.88 -7.51
CA PRO A 77 -0.16 -13.30 -6.35
C PRO A 77 0.63 -14.32 -5.51
N HIS A 78 0.32 -14.43 -4.22
CA HIS A 78 0.96 -15.34 -3.27
C HIS A 78 1.01 -16.83 -3.69
N TYR A 79 0.14 -17.29 -4.59
CA TYR A 79 0.17 -18.66 -5.11
C TYR A 79 1.08 -18.85 -6.34
N HIS A 80 1.63 -17.77 -6.91
CA HIS A 80 2.62 -17.83 -7.98
C HIS A 80 4.04 -17.60 -7.48
N MET A 81 5.01 -18.08 -8.26
CA MET A 81 6.42 -17.82 -7.99
C MET A 81 6.85 -16.50 -8.63
N PRO A 82 7.66 -15.69 -7.93
CA PRO A 82 8.14 -14.45 -8.50
C PRO A 82 9.08 -14.73 -9.68
N SER A 83 8.96 -13.91 -10.71
CA SER A 83 9.70 -14.02 -11.97
C SER A 83 11.11 -13.41 -11.89
N GLY A 84 11.28 -12.37 -11.07
CA GLY A 84 12.48 -11.57 -10.99
C GLY A 84 12.25 -10.17 -11.55
N ALA A 85 12.73 -9.16 -10.84
CA ALA A 85 12.72 -7.76 -11.24
C ALA A 85 13.92 -7.02 -10.62
N GLU A 86 14.10 -5.75 -10.96
CA GLU A 86 15.05 -4.92 -10.23
C GLU A 86 14.63 -4.76 -8.76
N LEU A 87 13.33 -4.60 -8.50
CA LEU A 87 12.78 -4.54 -7.15
C LEU A 87 11.53 -5.40 -7.04
N CYS A 88 11.45 -6.25 -6.01
CA CYS A 88 10.22 -6.90 -5.61
C CYS A 88 9.64 -6.18 -4.39
N LEU A 89 8.41 -5.70 -4.49
CA LEU A 89 7.66 -5.16 -3.37
C LEU A 89 6.65 -6.20 -2.89
N ALA A 90 6.82 -6.69 -1.67
CA ALA A 90 5.89 -7.62 -1.03
C ALA A 90 4.83 -6.85 -0.23
N LEU A 91 3.55 -7.03 -0.57
CA LEU A 91 2.40 -6.45 0.10
C LEU A 91 1.64 -7.53 0.87
N TYR A 92 1.56 -7.43 2.20
CA TYR A 92 0.86 -8.40 3.01
C TYR A 92 0.28 -7.84 4.30
N THR A 93 -0.73 -8.53 4.82
CA THR A 93 -1.16 -8.34 6.21
C THR A 93 -0.32 -9.22 7.11
N THR A 94 -0.11 -8.81 8.36
CA THR A 94 0.56 -9.69 9.35
C THR A 94 -0.17 -11.01 9.55
N ALA A 95 -1.50 -11.03 9.40
CA ALA A 95 -2.31 -12.24 9.45
C ALA A 95 -2.00 -13.22 8.30
N GLU A 96 -1.65 -12.71 7.12
CA GLU A 96 -1.38 -13.51 5.91
C GLU A 96 0.12 -13.66 5.61
N GLU A 97 1.01 -13.18 6.49
CA GLU A 97 2.47 -13.23 6.25
C GLU A 97 2.95 -14.67 5.95
N HIS A 98 2.38 -15.65 6.65
CA HIS A 98 2.67 -17.07 6.45
C HIS A 98 2.38 -17.56 5.03
N THR A 99 1.42 -16.94 4.32
CA THR A 99 1.04 -17.31 2.95
C THR A 99 2.04 -16.83 1.90
N ILE A 100 2.81 -15.78 2.20
CA ILE A 100 3.69 -15.11 1.24
C ILE A 100 5.17 -15.32 1.56
N ARG A 101 5.50 -15.76 2.77
CA ARG A 101 6.88 -15.90 3.27
C ARG A 101 7.78 -16.70 2.33
N GLU A 102 7.32 -17.85 1.84
CA GLU A 102 8.12 -18.66 0.89
C GLU A 102 8.36 -17.91 -0.43
N LYS A 103 7.38 -17.13 -0.89
CA LYS A 103 7.49 -16.35 -2.13
C LYS A 103 8.45 -15.19 -1.97
N VAL A 104 8.45 -14.54 -0.80
CA VAL A 104 9.42 -13.52 -0.43
C VAL A 104 10.85 -14.08 -0.46
N VAL A 105 11.07 -15.27 0.12
CA VAL A 105 12.38 -15.94 0.07
C VAL A 105 12.78 -16.26 -1.37
N ALA A 106 11.82 -16.69 -2.21
CA ALA A 106 12.07 -16.92 -3.62
C ALA A 106 12.38 -15.62 -4.38
N ALA A 107 11.72 -14.52 -4.05
CA ALA A 107 11.96 -13.20 -4.63
C ALA A 107 13.37 -12.71 -4.31
N ALA A 108 13.87 -12.94 -3.09
CA ALA A 108 15.22 -12.56 -2.69
C ALA A 108 16.33 -13.23 -3.52
N ARG A 109 16.03 -14.35 -4.18
CA ARG A 109 16.97 -15.05 -5.08
C ARG A 109 16.86 -14.60 -6.54
N ARG A 110 15.77 -13.93 -6.92
CA ARG A 110 15.43 -13.60 -8.32
C ARG A 110 15.40 -12.12 -8.60
N CYS A 111 15.20 -11.32 -7.57
CA CYS A 111 15.14 -9.86 -7.67
C CYS A 111 16.42 -9.27 -7.10
N ARG A 112 16.85 -8.12 -7.63
CA ARG A 112 18.04 -7.44 -7.12
C ARG A 112 17.82 -6.92 -5.69
N ARG A 113 16.59 -6.53 -5.37
CA ARG A 113 16.15 -6.06 -4.06
C ARG A 113 14.75 -6.57 -3.73
N VAL A 114 14.48 -6.73 -2.44
CA VAL A 114 13.14 -7.06 -1.92
C VAL A 114 12.81 -6.07 -0.80
N LEU A 115 11.66 -5.40 -0.92
CA LEU A 115 11.09 -4.52 0.08
C LEU A 115 9.71 -5.02 0.50
N HIS A 116 9.20 -4.52 1.62
CA HIS A 116 8.00 -5.06 2.24
C HIS A 116 7.11 -3.94 2.78
N ILE A 117 5.82 -4.05 2.54
CA ILE A 117 4.78 -3.32 3.25
C ILE A 117 3.89 -4.36 3.94
N GLY A 118 4.21 -4.64 5.20
CA GLY A 118 3.47 -5.54 6.08
C GLY A 118 2.56 -4.76 7.01
N VAL A 119 1.25 -4.74 6.76
CA VAL A 119 0.28 -3.93 7.54
C VAL A 119 -0.32 -4.77 8.67
N GLY A 120 -0.22 -4.27 9.90
CA GLY A 120 -0.69 -4.92 11.12
C GLY A 120 -2.11 -4.54 11.52
N THR A 121 -3.06 -4.57 10.59
CA THR A 121 -4.48 -4.31 10.85
C THR A 121 -5.34 -5.43 10.28
N ASP A 122 -6.67 -5.35 10.46
CA ASP A 122 -7.58 -6.32 9.88
C ASP A 122 -7.45 -6.38 8.35
N PRO A 123 -7.62 -7.57 7.72
CA PRO A 123 -7.42 -7.71 6.28
C PRO A 123 -8.38 -6.89 5.40
N VAL A 124 -9.49 -6.39 5.94
CA VAL A 124 -10.45 -5.56 5.19
C VAL A 124 -9.94 -4.12 5.11
N THR A 125 -9.37 -3.59 6.19
CA THR A 125 -8.85 -2.22 6.25
C THR A 125 -7.41 -2.11 5.72
N ALA A 126 -6.62 -3.17 5.80
CA ALA A 126 -5.21 -3.14 5.42
C ALA A 126 -4.93 -2.62 3.99
N PRO A 127 -5.72 -2.97 2.97
CA PRO A 127 -5.54 -2.42 1.62
C PRO A 127 -5.74 -0.90 1.56
N ILE A 128 -6.59 -0.33 2.41
CA ILE A 128 -6.84 1.13 2.45
C ILE A 128 -5.56 1.87 2.84
N TYR A 129 -4.80 1.34 3.82
CA TYR A 129 -3.54 1.95 4.23
C TYR A 129 -2.49 1.91 3.12
N VAL A 130 -2.44 0.81 2.37
CA VAL A 130 -1.56 0.73 1.19
C VAL A 130 -2.04 1.68 0.09
N LEU A 131 -3.35 1.84 -0.13
CA LEU A 131 -3.89 2.79 -1.10
C LEU A 131 -3.55 4.24 -0.77
N ILE A 132 -3.49 4.61 0.51
CA ILE A 132 -2.99 5.93 0.94
C ILE A 132 -1.53 6.12 0.47
N LEU A 133 -0.67 5.12 0.69
CA LEU A 133 0.72 5.14 0.24
C LEU A 133 0.84 5.20 -1.29
N VAL A 134 0.00 4.44 -2.01
CA VAL A 134 -0.04 4.45 -3.48
C VAL A 134 -0.43 5.82 -3.99
N ARG A 135 -1.43 6.47 -3.36
CA ARG A 135 -1.85 7.81 -3.73
C ARG A 135 -0.76 8.85 -3.47
N HIS A 136 -0.05 8.73 -2.35
CA HIS A 136 1.11 9.59 -2.07
C HIS A 136 2.20 9.43 -3.14
N LEU A 137 2.57 8.18 -3.47
CA LEU A 137 3.54 7.88 -4.52
C LEU A 137 3.11 8.46 -5.88
N GLU A 138 1.83 8.35 -6.23
CA GLU A 138 1.30 8.90 -7.48
C GLU A 138 1.47 10.43 -7.54
N LEU A 139 1.18 11.14 -6.45
CA LEU A 139 1.37 12.59 -6.36
C LEU A 139 2.85 12.98 -6.51
N GLU A 140 3.76 12.23 -5.89
CA GLU A 140 5.21 12.45 -6.03
C GLU A 140 5.69 12.20 -7.46
N LEU A 141 5.20 11.15 -8.11
CA LEU A 141 5.52 10.86 -9.51
C LEU A 141 4.92 11.90 -10.47
N ALA A 142 3.75 12.47 -10.15
CA ALA A 142 3.14 13.58 -10.89
C ALA A 142 3.96 14.86 -10.77
N GLY A 143 4.39 15.21 -9.55
CA GLY A 143 5.25 16.37 -9.29
C GLY A 143 6.60 16.29 -9.99
N ALA A 144 7.17 15.08 -10.12
CA ALA A 144 8.43 14.85 -10.83
C ALA A 144 8.31 14.95 -12.38
N LYS A 145 7.09 14.94 -12.94
CA LYS A 145 6.84 15.13 -14.38
C LYS A 145 6.70 16.61 -14.79
N ALA A 146 6.47 17.52 -13.84
CA ALA A 146 6.29 18.95 -14.07
C ALA A 146 7.63 19.69 -14.16
#